data_AF-A0A920NGH2-F1
#
_entry.id   AF-A0A920NGH2-F1
#
_cell.length_a   1.000
_cell.length_b   1.000
_cell.length_c   1.000
_cell.angle_alpha   90.00
_cell.angle_beta   90.00
_cell.angle_gamma   90.00
#
_symmetry.space_group_name_H-M   'P 1'
#
loop_
_entity.id
_entity.type
_entity.pdbx_description
1 polymer ?
#
loop_
_entity_poly.entity_id
_entity_poly.type
_entity_poly.pdbx_seq_one_letter_code
_entity_poly.pdbx_strand_id
1 'polypeptide(L)'
;MHTRIHNLGSQSPGLGSILSILIASMGLLIWYIGFQLAYKHEKHILETELLNEIDNTLSDYEYKQIIESVGRPKILDDPSHPRRSKRLRLNVELANRKHRARTIGVHIEEELSENMLAIRSRITSLQENIAGTHNQ
;
A
#
# COMPACT_ATOMS: atom_id res chain seq x y z
N MET A 1 8.25 -41.70 49.98
CA MET A 1 7.69 -40.38 49.58
C MET A 1 8.66 -39.30 50.06
N HIS A 2 9.48 -38.79 49.15
CA HIS A 2 10.29 -37.58 49.39
C HIS A 2 10.43 -36.88 48.04
N THR A 3 9.72 -35.78 47.90
CA THR A 3 9.74 -34.86 46.77
C THR A 3 11.13 -34.24 46.63
N ARG A 4 11.87 -34.60 45.58
CA ARG A 4 12.96 -33.78 45.05
C ARG A 4 12.52 -33.25 43.71
N ILE A 5 11.75 -32.16 43.75
CA ILE A 5 11.49 -31.34 42.58
C ILE A 5 11.98 -29.93 42.91
N HIS A 6 12.68 -29.34 41.94
CA HIS A 6 13.04 -27.94 41.82
C HIS A 6 14.09 -27.38 42.80
N ASN A 7 15.36 -27.67 42.52
CA ASN A 7 16.38 -26.63 42.61
C ASN A 7 17.20 -26.61 41.31
N LEU A 8 16.51 -26.30 40.21
CA LEU A 8 17.18 -25.78 39.01
C LEU A 8 17.70 -24.41 39.41
N GLY A 9 19.03 -24.29 39.44
CA GLY A 9 19.74 -23.13 39.96
C GLY A 9 19.18 -21.82 39.44
N SER A 10 18.83 -20.95 40.38
CA SER A 10 18.75 -19.51 40.19
C SER A 10 20.15 -18.94 39.88
N GLN A 11 20.74 -19.32 38.75
CA GLN A 11 21.80 -18.53 38.15
C GLN A 11 21.13 -17.30 37.56
N SER A 12 21.32 -16.16 38.25
CA SER A 12 21.11 -14.83 37.73
C SER A 12 21.45 -14.80 36.23
N PRO A 13 20.53 -14.36 35.33
CA PRO A 13 20.88 -14.13 33.95
C PRO A 13 22.04 -13.14 33.93
N GLY A 14 23.22 -13.62 33.58
CA GLY A 14 24.44 -12.82 33.65
C GLY A 14 24.33 -11.55 32.81
N LEU A 15 25.19 -10.56 33.11
CA LEU A 15 25.31 -9.30 32.36
C LEU A 15 25.34 -9.51 30.83
N GLY A 16 25.89 -10.63 30.35
CA GLY A 16 25.89 -11.01 28.94
C GLY A 16 24.50 -11.26 28.34
N SER A 17 23.57 -11.85 29.07
CA SER A 17 22.20 -12.06 28.60
C SER A 17 21.44 -10.74 28.49
N ILE A 18 21.62 -9.85 29.46
CA ILE A 18 21.03 -8.50 29.43
C ILE A 18 21.59 -7.70 28.24
N LEU A 19 22.91 -7.75 28.04
CA LEU A 19 23.57 -7.08 26.91
C LEU A 19 23.10 -7.64 25.56
N SER A 20 22.93 -8.96 25.44
CA SER A 20 22.43 -9.60 24.23
C SER A 20 20.99 -9.18 23.90
N ILE A 21 20.12 -9.06 24.90
CA ILE A 21 18.73 -8.59 24.72
C ILE A 21 18.72 -7.13 24.25
N LEU A 22 19.58 -6.29 24.83
CA LEU A 22 19.72 -4.89 24.42
C LEU A 22 20.21 -4.74 22.97
N ILE A 23 21.17 -5.55 22.56
CA ILE A 23 21.66 -5.53 21.17
C ILE A 23 20.56 -6.00 20.20
N ALA A 24 19.85 -7.08 20.55
CA ALA A 24 18.76 -7.60 19.73
C ALA A 24 17.60 -6.59 19.59
N SER A 25 17.23 -5.91 20.67
CA SER A 25 16.18 -4.90 20.64
C SER A 25 16.59 -3.67 19.83
N MET A 26 17.85 -3.24 19.91
CA MET A 26 18.39 -2.16 19.10
C MET A 26 18.35 -2.52 17.61
N GLY A 27 18.72 -3.75 17.25
CA GLY A 27 18.64 -4.25 15.88
C GLY A 27 17.22 -4.23 15.33
N LEU A 28 16.24 -4.69 16.12
CA LEU A 28 14.82 -4.62 15.77
C LEU A 28 14.34 -3.17 15.58
N LEU A 29 14.79 -2.25 16.43
CA LEU A 29 14.40 -0.85 16.37
C LEU A 29 14.94 -0.18 15.10
N ILE A 30 16.20 -0.43 14.75
CA ILE A 30 16.82 0.06 13.51
C ILE A 30 16.11 -0.52 12.29
N TRP A 31 15.84 -1.83 12.28
CA TRP A 31 15.09 -2.47 11.20
C TRP A 31 13.70 -1.86 11.04
N TYR A 32 12.99 -1.64 12.15
CA TYR A 32 11.68 -1.04 12.16
C TYR A 32 11.70 0.41 11.62
N ILE A 33 12.68 1.22 12.02
CA ILE A 33 12.83 2.59 11.51
C ILE A 33 13.15 2.58 10.01
N GLY A 34 14.04 1.69 9.56
CA GLY A 34 14.36 1.53 8.14
C GLY A 34 13.13 1.14 7.32
N PHE A 35 12.35 0.18 7.80
CA PHE A 35 11.08 -0.21 7.19
C PHE A 35 10.08 0.95 7.13
N GLN A 36 9.94 1.72 8.22
CA GLN A 36 9.06 2.90 8.26
C GLN A 36 9.49 3.99 7.27
N LEU A 37 10.78 4.24 7.11
CA LEU A 37 11.27 5.20 6.12
C LEU A 37 10.99 4.73 4.69
N ALA A 38 11.32 3.47 4.38
CA ALA A 38 11.05 2.89 3.07
C ALA A 38 9.55 2.94 2.73
N TYR A 39 8.70 2.53 3.69
CA TYR A 39 7.25 2.57 3.54
C TYR A 39 6.73 4.00 3.31
N LYS A 40 7.22 5.00 4.06
CA LYS A 40 6.81 6.39 3.86
C LYS A 40 7.21 6.92 2.49
N HIS A 41 8.41 6.59 2.03
CA HIS A 41 8.90 7.02 0.72
C HIS A 41 8.09 6.38 -0.41
N GLU A 42 7.86 5.07 -0.33
CA GLU A 42 7.04 4.32 -1.28
C GLU A 42 5.60 4.84 -1.32
N LYS A 43 5.02 5.11 -0.14
CA LYS A 43 3.70 5.73 -0.01
C LYS A 43 3.63 7.07 -0.73
N HIS A 44 4.61 7.96 -0.52
CA HIS A 44 4.61 9.29 -1.13
C HIS A 44 4.69 9.25 -2.66
N ILE A 45 5.49 8.34 -3.22
CA ILE A 45 5.56 8.15 -4.68
C ILE A 45 4.20 7.65 -5.21
N LEU A 46 3.59 6.69 -4.51
CA LEU A 46 2.29 6.15 -4.89
C LEU A 46 1.19 7.22 -4.84
N GLU A 47 1.18 8.06 -3.81
CA GLU A 47 0.27 9.21 -3.68
C GLU A 47 0.44 10.19 -4.86
N THR A 48 1.68 10.47 -5.24
CA THR A 48 1.99 11.36 -6.37
C THR A 48 1.53 10.76 -7.71
N GLU A 49 1.75 9.47 -7.93
CA GLU A 49 1.22 8.78 -9.12
C GLU A 49 -0.29 8.74 -9.15
N LEU A 50 -0.91 8.50 -8.00
CA LEU A 50 -2.36 8.46 -7.89
C LEU A 50 -2.98 9.84 -8.18
N LEU A 51 -2.39 10.93 -7.67
CA LEU A 51 -2.79 12.29 -8.01
C LEU A 51 -2.72 12.53 -9.52
N ASN A 52 -1.60 12.19 -10.15
CA ASN A 52 -1.40 12.38 -11.58
C ASN A 52 -2.39 11.59 -12.45
N GLU A 53 -2.85 10.43 -11.99
CA GLU A 53 -3.81 9.60 -12.75
C GLU A 53 -5.28 9.96 -12.49
N ILE A 54 -5.56 10.55 -11.34
CA ILE A 54 -6.92 10.88 -10.91
C ILE A 54 -7.27 12.35 -11.21
N ASP A 55 -6.28 13.16 -11.60
CA ASP A 55 -6.39 14.61 -11.70
C ASP A 55 -7.70 15.08 -12.38
N ASN A 56 -8.36 16.03 -11.72
CA ASN A 56 -9.70 16.57 -12.01
C ASN A 56 -10.93 15.63 -11.91
N THR A 57 -10.80 14.36 -11.49
CA THR A 57 -11.96 13.43 -11.45
C THR A 57 -12.40 12.95 -10.06
N LEU A 58 -11.62 13.21 -9.00
CA LEU A 58 -12.00 12.94 -7.60
C LEU A 58 -12.07 14.22 -6.79
N SER A 59 -12.99 14.22 -5.82
CA SER A 59 -12.97 15.19 -4.73
C SER A 59 -11.84 14.89 -3.73
N ASP A 60 -11.26 15.92 -3.12
CA ASP A 60 -10.28 15.82 -2.03
C ASP A 60 -10.70 14.86 -0.92
N TYR A 61 -12.02 14.78 -0.65
CA TYR A 61 -12.58 13.85 0.32
C TYR A 61 -12.34 12.38 -0.06
N GLU A 62 -12.56 12.04 -1.32
CA GLU A 62 -12.37 10.69 -1.83
C GLU A 62 -10.89 10.31 -1.87
N TYR A 63 -10.04 11.26 -2.28
CA TYR A 63 -8.60 11.10 -2.29
C TYR A 63 -8.07 10.79 -0.89
N LYS A 64 -8.49 11.57 0.11
CA LYS A 64 -8.15 11.36 1.52
C LYS A 64 -8.62 9.99 2.01
N GLN A 65 -9.82 9.57 1.63
CA GLN A 65 -10.37 8.27 2.02
C GLN A 65 -9.60 7.08 1.42
N ILE A 66 -8.94 7.25 0.27
CA ILE A 66 -8.11 6.20 -0.35
C ILE A 66 -6.74 6.11 0.31
N ILE A 67 -6.16 7.24 0.72
CA ILE A 67 -4.79 7.32 1.22
C ILE A 67 -4.69 7.10 2.73
N GLU A 68 -5.72 7.49 3.47
CA GLU A 68 -5.77 7.37 4.93
C GLU A 68 -6.50 6.10 5.39
N SER A 69 -7.12 5.34 4.49
CA SER A 69 -7.77 4.09 4.89
C SER A 69 -6.74 3.06 5.36
N VAL A 70 -6.95 2.56 6.57
CA VAL A 70 -6.24 1.38 7.08
C VAL A 70 -6.83 0.16 6.37
N GLY A 71 -6.20 -0.26 5.27
CA GLY A 71 -6.65 -1.37 4.43
C GLY A 71 -7.36 -0.92 3.16
N ARG A 72 -8.26 -1.75 2.61
CA ARG A 72 -8.93 -1.48 1.33
C ARG A 72 -10.01 -0.38 1.49
N PRO A 73 -9.92 0.76 0.77
CA PRO A 73 -10.89 1.84 0.89
C PRO A 73 -12.29 1.39 0.47
N LYS A 74 -13.31 1.65 1.32
CA LYS A 74 -14.72 1.26 1.04
C LYS A 74 -15.28 1.90 -0.24
N ILE A 75 -14.78 3.07 -0.62
CA ILE A 75 -15.18 3.76 -1.85
C ILE A 75 -14.83 2.98 -3.12
N LEU A 76 -13.83 2.08 -3.06
CA LEU A 76 -13.54 1.16 -4.15
C LEU A 76 -14.62 0.10 -4.32
N ASP A 77 -15.39 -0.20 -3.29
CA ASP A 77 -16.41 -1.25 -3.27
C ASP A 77 -17.83 -0.70 -3.10
N ASP A 78 -18.05 0.60 -3.34
CA ASP A 78 -19.38 1.22 -3.22
C ASP A 78 -20.38 0.59 -4.22
N PRO A 79 -21.39 -0.15 -3.74
CA PRO A 79 -22.40 -0.77 -4.59
C PRO A 79 -23.40 0.25 -5.13
N SER A 80 -23.49 1.43 -4.50
CA SER A 80 -24.41 2.52 -4.86
C SER A 80 -23.95 3.23 -6.13
N HIS A 81 -22.63 3.25 -6.38
CA HIS A 81 -22.02 3.87 -7.56
C HIS A 81 -21.05 2.90 -8.26
N PRO A 82 -21.53 1.78 -8.83
CA PRO A 82 -20.68 0.69 -9.31
C PRO A 82 -19.77 1.11 -10.47
N ARG A 83 -20.18 2.07 -11.30
CA ARG A 83 -19.35 2.60 -12.40
C ARG A 83 -18.22 3.49 -11.88
N ARG A 84 -18.50 4.35 -10.90
CA ARG A 84 -17.50 5.22 -10.25
C ARG A 84 -16.47 4.39 -9.50
N SER A 85 -16.93 3.42 -8.71
CA SER A 85 -16.06 2.53 -7.93
C SER A 85 -15.17 1.68 -8.85
N LYS A 86 -15.70 1.19 -9.99
CA LYS A 86 -14.92 0.50 -11.03
C LYS A 86 -13.86 1.40 -11.67
N ARG A 87 -14.19 2.65 -12.02
CA ARG A 87 -13.22 3.63 -12.54
C ARG A 87 -12.10 3.88 -11.54
N LEU A 88 -12.46 4.08 -10.27
CA LEU A 88 -11.51 4.35 -9.21
C LEU A 88 -10.54 3.19 -8.97
N ARG A 89 -11.02 1.94 -9.00
CA ARG A 89 -10.15 0.75 -8.95
C ARG A 89 -9.15 0.73 -10.08
N LEU A 90 -9.59 1.02 -11.31
CA LEU A 90 -8.71 1.03 -12.47
C LEU A 90 -7.64 2.12 -12.37
N ASN A 91 -7.97 3.29 -11.83
CA ASN A 91 -7.00 4.37 -11.57
C ASN A 91 -5.95 3.96 -10.53
N VAL A 92 -6.38 3.34 -9.42
CA VAL A 92 -5.47 2.81 -8.39
C VAL A 92 -4.56 1.73 -8.98
N GLU A 93 -5.12 0.83 -9.80
CA GLU A 93 -4.37 -0.22 -10.48
C GLU A 93 -3.34 0.36 -11.47
N LEU A 94 -3.70 1.41 -12.21
CA LEU A 94 -2.81 2.11 -13.13
C LEU A 94 -1.64 2.77 -12.38
N ALA A 95 -1.91 3.47 -11.28
CA ALA A 95 -0.89 4.10 -10.43
C ALA A 95 0.08 3.06 -9.86
N ASN A 96 -0.42 1.92 -9.38
CA ASN A 96 0.40 0.80 -8.91
C ASN A 96 1.30 0.24 -10.01
N ARG A 97 0.76 0.04 -11.22
CA ARG A 97 1.53 -0.48 -12.36
C ARG A 97 2.61 0.51 -12.82
N LYS A 98 2.33 1.81 -12.82
CA LYS A 98 3.32 2.86 -13.09
C LYS A 98 4.44 2.88 -12.05
N HIS A 99 4.08 2.77 -10.77
CA HIS A 99 5.05 2.68 -9.71
C HIS A 99 5.96 1.46 -9.94
N ARG A 100 5.37 0.28 -10.12
CA ARG A 100 6.09 -0.97 -10.41
C ARG A 100 7.02 -0.86 -11.63
N ALA A 101 6.55 -0.22 -12.69
CA ALA A 101 7.33 0.04 -13.90
C ALA A 101 8.59 0.88 -13.63
N ARG A 102 8.53 1.83 -12.69
CA ARG A 102 9.70 2.63 -12.28
C ARG A 102 10.64 1.86 -11.35
N THR A 103 10.09 1.12 -10.39
CA THR A 103 10.89 0.46 -9.35
C THR A 103 11.59 -0.79 -9.87
N ILE A 104 10.94 -1.54 -10.77
CA ILE A 104 11.44 -2.80 -11.34
C ILE A 104 12.03 -2.59 -12.75
N GLY A 105 11.55 -1.58 -13.48
CA GLY A 105 11.96 -1.30 -14.86
C GLY A 105 11.04 -1.96 -15.90
N VAL A 106 10.60 -1.17 -16.88
CA VAL A 106 9.67 -1.59 -17.97
C VAL A 106 10.23 -2.76 -18.79
N HIS A 107 11.55 -2.93 -18.85
CA HIS A 107 12.20 -4.02 -19.59
C HIS A 107 12.06 -5.41 -18.95
N ILE A 108 11.66 -5.51 -17.69
CA ILE A 108 11.44 -6.80 -17.03
C ILE A 108 10.02 -7.32 -17.33
N GLU A 109 9.09 -6.43 -17.68
CA GLU A 109 7.70 -6.76 -18.04
C GLU A 109 7.24 -5.90 -19.21
N GLU A 110 7.59 -6.29 -20.45
CA GLU A 110 7.15 -5.59 -21.67
C GLU A 110 5.62 -5.47 -21.76
N GLU A 111 4.90 -6.50 -21.30
CA GLU A 111 3.44 -6.51 -21.23
C GLU A 111 2.87 -5.40 -20.34
N LEU A 112 3.64 -4.83 -19.41
CA LEU A 112 3.18 -3.80 -18.47
C LEU A 112 2.78 -2.51 -19.20
N SER A 113 3.47 -2.17 -20.30
CA SER A 113 3.17 -1.00 -21.12
C SER A 113 1.85 -1.13 -21.87
N GLU A 114 1.63 -2.26 -22.56
CA GLU A 114 0.37 -2.55 -23.26
C GLU A 114 -0.81 -2.62 -22.29
N ASN A 115 -0.59 -3.24 -21.15
CA ASN A 115 -1.54 -3.33 -20.06
C ASN A 115 -1.93 -1.95 -19.48
N MET A 116 -0.96 -1.03 -19.34
CA MET A 116 -1.23 0.34 -18.92
C MET A 116 -2.08 1.11 -19.95
N LEU A 117 -1.83 0.91 -21.24
CA LEU A 117 -2.65 1.49 -22.32
C LEU A 117 -4.08 0.94 -22.31
N ALA A 118 -4.23 -0.37 -22.11
CA ALA A 118 -5.55 -1.01 -22.01
C ALA A 118 -6.36 -0.52 -20.79
N ILE A 119 -5.69 -0.28 -19.65
CA ILE A 119 -6.36 0.31 -18.48
C ILE A 119 -6.78 1.76 -18.76
N ARG A 120 -5.91 2.57 -19.37
CA ARG A 120 -6.23 3.95 -19.75
C ARG A 120 -7.44 4.03 -20.66
N SER A 121 -7.50 3.23 -21.73
CA SER A 121 -8.65 3.22 -22.64
C SER A 121 -9.95 2.82 -21.94
N ARG A 122 -9.88 1.88 -20.99
CA ARG A 122 -11.03 1.46 -20.18
C ARG A 122 -11.50 2.54 -19.20
N ILE A 123 -10.59 3.34 -18.66
CA ILE A 123 -10.93 4.51 -17.82
C ILE A 123 -11.63 5.57 -18.68
N THR A 124 -11.06 5.92 -19.84
CA THR A 124 -11.62 6.94 -20.75
C THR A 124 -13.04 6.58 -21.21
N SER A 125 -13.26 5.34 -21.66
CA SER A 125 -14.60 4.86 -22.05
C SER A 125 -15.62 4.88 -20.90
N LEU A 126 -15.21 4.62 -19.66
CA LEU A 126 -16.09 4.76 -18.50
C LEU A 126 -16.41 6.23 -18.19
N GLN A 127 -15.48 7.15 -18.44
CA GLN A 127 -15.66 8.59 -18.23
C GLN A 127 -16.61 9.21 -19.25
N GLU A 128 -16.49 8.87 -20.53
CA GLU A 128 -17.39 9.32 -21.61
C GLU A 128 -18.84 8.88 -21.36
N ASN A 129 -19.03 7.65 -20.85
CA ASN A 129 -20.35 7.14 -20.50
C ASN A 129 -20.99 7.86 -19.30
N ILE A 130 -20.20 8.40 -18.37
CA ILE A 130 -20.71 9.18 -17.22
C ILE A 130 -21.13 10.57 -17.68
N ALA A 131 -20.36 11.21 -18.56
CA ALA A 131 -20.69 12.51 -19.14
C ALA A 131 -21.95 12.43 -20.04
N GLY A 132 -22.11 11.33 -20.79
CA GLY A 132 -23.29 11.10 -21.63
C GLY A 132 -24.60 10.88 -20.84
N THR A 133 -24.54 10.32 -19.63
CA THR A 133 -25.72 10.12 -18.77
C THR A 133 -26.18 11.37 -18.01
N HIS A 134 -25.39 12.45 -17.97
CA HIS A 134 -25.78 13.70 -17.31
C HIS A 134 -26.51 14.68 -18.25
N ASN A 135 -26.53 14.37 -19.56
CA ASN A 135 -27.18 15.19 -20.61
C ASN A 135 -28.49 14.56 -21.15
N GLN A 136 -29.09 13.63 -20.40
CA GLN A 136 -30.44 13.08 -20.64
C GLN A 136 -31.30 13.28 -19.40
#